data_AF-A0A8I1U6Q5-F1
#
_entry.id   AF-A0A8I1U6Q5-F1
#
_cell.length_a   1.000
_cell.length_b   1.000
_cell.length_c   1.000
_cell.angle_alpha   90.00
_cell.angle_beta   90.00
_cell.angle_gamma   90.00
#
_symmetry.space_group_name_H-M   'P 1'
#
loop_
_entity.id
_entity.type
_entity.pdbx_description
1 polymer ?
#
loop_
_entity_poly.entity_id
_entity_poly.type
_entity_poly.pdbx_seq_one_letter_code
_entity_poly.pdbx_strand_id
1 'polypeptide(L)' 'TKNNGITEGFHRKMKLIQRRAYGFRNFENYRLRVKVLCS' A
#
# COMPACT_ATOMS: atom_id res chain seq x y z
N THR A 1 6.03 -15.51 20.11
CA THR A 1 5.49 -14.13 20.05
C THR A 1 5.01 -13.85 18.63
N LYS A 2 3.71 -13.66 18.40
CA LYS A 2 3.19 -13.25 17.08
C LYS A 2 3.61 -11.80 16.85
N ASN A 3 4.61 -11.58 16.00
CA ASN A 3 5.07 -10.24 15.69
C ASN A 3 4.26 -9.68 14.52
N ASN A 4 3.59 -8.55 14.71
CA ASN A 4 2.77 -7.89 13.68
C ASN A 4 3.62 -7.22 12.57
N GLY A 5 4.93 -7.43 12.57
CA GLY A 5 5.87 -6.77 11.65
C GLY A 5 5.54 -6.95 10.16
N ILE A 6 4.96 -8.10 9.78
CA ILE A 6 4.51 -8.32 8.38
C ILE A 6 3.36 -7.35 8.06
N THR A 7 2.32 -7.33 8.88
CA THR A 7 1.14 -6.48 8.69
C THR A 7 1.49 -4.99 8.75
N GLU A 8 2.39 -4.60 9.66
CA GLU A 8 2.89 -3.24 9.78
C GLU A 8 3.71 -2.78 8.55
N GLY A 9 4.52 -3.67 7.98
CA GLY A 9 5.24 -3.43 6.73
C GLY A 9 4.31 -3.18 5.54
N PHE A 10 3.25 -3.99 5.42
CA PHE A 10 2.20 -3.80 4.41
C PHE A 10 1.44 -2.48 4.61
N HIS A 11 1.04 -2.15 5.84
CA HIS A 11 0.37 -0.88 6.14
C HIS A 11 1.23 0.33 5.80
N ARG A 12 2.55 0.29 6.06
CA ARG A 12 3.46 1.37 5.70
C ARG A 12 3.54 1.56 4.19
N LYS A 13 3.69 0.47 3.42
CA LYS A 13 3.69 0.52 1.95
C LYS A 13 2.38 1.08 1.41
N MET A 14 1.23 0.64 1.93
CA MET A 14 -0.09 1.13 1.52
C MET A 14 -0.25 2.65 1.74
N LYS A 15 0.14 3.20 2.89
CA LYS A 15 0.12 4.66 3.12
C LYS A 15 1.00 5.43 2.14
N LEU A 16 2.16 4.87 1.78
CA LEU A 16 3.09 5.48 0.81
C LEU A 16 2.49 5.52 -0.60
N ILE A 17 1.80 4.44 -1.00
CA ILE A 17 1.09 4.37 -2.27
C ILE A 17 -0.05 5.40 -2.31
N GLN A 18 -0.82 5.53 -1.23
CA GLN A 18 -1.88 6.54 -1.14
C GLN A 18 -1.35 7.97 -1.25
N ARG A 19 -0.22 8.29 -0.57
CA ARG A 19 0.43 9.61 -0.70
C ARG A 19 0.92 9.88 -2.12
N ARG A 20 1.51 8.89 -2.78
CA ARG A 20 2.00 9.00 -4.17
C ARG A 20 0.88 9.03 -5.21
N ALA A 21 -0.33 8.62 -4.87
CA ALA A 21 -1.45 8.55 -5.80
C ALA A 21 -2.25 9.87 -5.94
N TYR A 22 -1.84 10.97 -5.28
CA TYR A 22 -2.61 12.24 -5.25
C TYR A 22 -4.08 12.04 -4.81
N GLY A 23 -4.34 11.03 -3.96
CA GLY A 23 -5.67 10.67 -3.47
C GLY A 23 -6.36 9.54 -4.24
N PHE A 24 -7.52 9.10 -3.74
CA PHE A 24 -8.31 7.99 -4.29
C PHE A 24 -9.08 8.35 -5.58
N ARG A 25 -8.73 9.44 -6.27
CA ARG A 25 -9.40 9.86 -7.52
C ARG A 25 -9.26 8.82 -8.63
N ASN A 26 -8.24 7.95 -8.55
CA ASN A 26 -8.05 6.87 -9.51
C ASN A 26 -7.73 5.54 -8.81
N PHE A 27 -8.78 4.82 -8.40
CA PHE A 27 -8.69 3.55 -7.66
C PHE A 27 -8.02 2.43 -8.48
N GLU A 28 -8.12 2.47 -9.80
CA GLU A 28 -7.44 1.53 -10.70
C GLU A 28 -5.92 1.65 -10.56
N ASN A 29 -5.39 2.87 -10.61
CA ASN A 29 -3.96 3.15 -10.43
C ASN A 29 -3.47 2.78 -9.02
N TYR A 30 -4.32 2.94 -8.01
CA TYR A 30 -4.03 2.46 -6.66
C TYR A 30 -3.88 0.93 -6.63
N ARG A 31 -4.83 0.17 -7.19
CA ARG A 31 -4.76 -1.30 -7.27
C ARG A 31 -3.52 -1.79 -8.01
N LEU A 32 -3.20 -1.14 -9.13
CA LEU A 32 -2.03 -1.49 -9.95
C LEU A 32 -0.72 -1.28 -9.16
N ARG A 33 -0.59 -0.15 -8.47
CA ARG A 33 0.57 0.13 -7.60
C ARG A 33 0.67 -0.82 -6.42
N VAL A 34 -0.45 -1.19 -5.79
CA VAL A 34 -0.44 -2.18 -4.70
C VAL A 34 0.02 -3.54 -5.21
N LYS A 35 -0.48 -4.02 -6.35
CA LYS A 35 -0.03 -5.29 -6.95
C LYS A 35 1.47 -5.33 -7.23
N VAL A 36 2.06 -4.22 -7.70
CA VAL A 36 3.48 -4.12 -8.05
C VAL A 36 4.38 -3.93 -6.81
N LEU A 37 3.92 -3.21 -5.79
CA LEU A 37 4.76 -2.85 -4.63
C LEU A 37 4.62 -3.78 -3.44
N CYS A 38 3.50 -4.51 -3.36
CA CYS A 38 3.19 -5.47 -2.31
C CYS A 38 3.18 -6.93 -2.83
N SER A 39 3.80 -7.20 -3.99
CA SER A 39 4.21 -8.55 -4.38
C SER A 39 5.31 -9.07 -3.46
#